data_AF-X6HY62-F1
#
_entry.id   AF-X6HY62-F1
#
_cell.length_a   1.000
_cell.length_b   1.000
_cell.length_c   1.000
_cell.angle_alpha   90.00
_cell.angle_beta   90.00
_cell.angle_gamma   90.00
#
_symmetry.space_group_name_H-M   'P 1'
#
loop_
_entity.id
_entity.type
_entity.pdbx_description
1 polymer ?
#
loop_
_entity_poly.entity_id
_entity_poly.type
_entity_poly.pdbx_seq_one_letter_code
_entity_poly.pdbx_strand_id
1 'polypeptide(L)'
;MEPVNLFDLAAKQSQWLSVRQSAIAGNIANVNTPGYTAGDVEPFEKVLDRTAVSLTATQAGHLGTAATNAGFTVKPEETTGAIMPSKNTVVVENELMKAGEVRRSFELNTAIVKAFHSMMMMAVKS
;
A
#
# COMPACT_ATOMS: atom_id res chain seq x y z
N MET A 1 -6.18 25.79 -10.48
CA MET A 1 -5.63 24.86 -9.48
C MET A 1 -6.73 23.88 -9.16
N GLU A 2 -6.53 22.58 -9.42
CA GLU A 2 -7.45 21.57 -8.89
C GLU A 2 -7.48 21.69 -7.36
N PRO A 3 -8.64 21.56 -6.72
CA PRO A 3 -8.70 21.49 -5.27
C PRO A 3 -7.85 20.30 -4.81
N VAL A 4 -6.92 20.56 -3.90
CA VAL A 4 -6.14 19.49 -3.28
C VAL A 4 -7.12 18.64 -2.47
N ASN A 5 -7.51 17.48 -3.01
CA ASN A 5 -8.36 16.50 -2.33
C ASN A 5 -7.55 15.74 -1.28
N LEU A 6 -7.08 16.45 -0.25
CA LEU A 6 -6.21 15.90 0.79
C LEU A 6 -6.86 14.72 1.51
N PHE A 7 -8.15 14.83 1.84
CA PHE A 7 -8.86 13.76 2.55
C PHE A 7 -8.94 12.49 1.71
N ASP A 8 -9.16 12.61 0.40
CA ASP A 8 -9.15 11.47 -0.51
C ASP A 8 -7.75 10.85 -0.62
N LEU A 9 -6.71 11.68 -0.68
CA LEU A 9 -5.33 11.20 -0.69
C LEU A 9 -4.97 10.47 0.61
N ALA A 10 -5.34 11.05 1.75
CA ALA A 10 -5.13 10.45 3.06
C ALA A 10 -5.90 9.12 3.21
N ALA A 11 -7.14 9.06 2.73
CA ALA A 11 -7.93 7.83 2.70
C ALA A 11 -7.27 6.75 1.82
N LYS A 12 -6.81 7.12 0.62
CA LYS A 12 -6.06 6.20 -0.27
C LYS A 12 -4.78 5.69 0.38
N GLN A 13 -4.00 6.57 1.01
CA GLN A 13 -2.77 6.16 1.70
C GLN A 13 -3.07 5.26 2.90
N SER A 14 -4.14 5.53 3.66
CA SER A 14 -4.59 4.67 4.77
C SER A 14 -4.94 3.27 4.27
N GLN A 15 -5.68 3.17 3.16
CA GLN A 15 -6.01 1.89 2.54
C GLN A 15 -4.77 1.15 2.03
N TRP A 16 -3.79 1.86 1.44
CA TRP A 16 -2.50 1.30 1.02
C TRP A 16 -1.74 0.73 2.22
N LEU A 17 -1.66 1.48 3.31
CA LEU A 17 -0.99 1.06 4.55
C LEU A 17 -1.66 -0.19 5.15
N SER A 18 -3.00 -0.30 5.07
CA SER A 18 -3.72 -1.50 5.53
C SER A 18 -3.34 -2.73 4.71
N VAL A 19 -3.28 -2.61 3.37
CA VAL A 19 -2.86 -3.72 2.52
C VAL A 19 -1.42 -4.12 2.80
N ARG A 20 -0.52 -3.14 2.99
CA ARG A 20 0.89 -3.40 3.33
C ARG A 20 1.03 -4.10 4.67
N GLN A 21 0.26 -3.68 5.68
CA GLN A 21 0.22 -4.36 6.98
C GLN A 21 -0.21 -5.82 6.84
N SER A 22 -1.24 -6.10 6.02
CA SER A 22 -1.69 -7.47 5.77
C SER A 22 -0.63 -8.31 5.05
N ALA A 23 0.11 -7.74 4.09
CA ALA A 23 1.20 -8.45 3.42
C ALA A 23 2.32 -8.82 4.40
N ILE A 24 2.76 -7.88 5.24
CA ILE A 24 3.78 -8.10 6.28
C ILE A 24 3.31 -9.17 7.28
N ALA A 25 2.05 -9.10 7.74
CA ALA A 25 1.48 -10.11 8.63
C ALA A 25 1.46 -11.51 7.97
N GLY A 26 1.15 -11.58 6.68
CA GLY A 26 1.21 -12.80 5.89
C GLY A 26 2.63 -13.38 5.80
N ASN A 27 3.64 -12.52 5.60
CA ASN A 27 5.05 -12.95 5.59
C ASN A 27 5.46 -13.52 6.95
N ILE A 28 5.15 -12.81 8.05
CA ILE A 28 5.47 -13.25 9.42
C ILE A 28 4.81 -14.60 9.71
N ALA A 29 3.54 -14.78 9.33
CA ALA A 29 2.83 -16.04 9.51
C ALA A 29 3.49 -17.22 8.76
N ASN A 30 4.20 -16.95 7.67
CA ASN A 30 4.85 -17.95 6.82
C ASN A 30 6.37 -18.03 7.00
N VAL A 31 6.93 -17.50 8.10
CA VAL A 31 8.37 -17.53 8.38
C VAL A 31 8.97 -18.95 8.40
N ASN A 32 8.18 -19.95 8.79
CA ASN A 32 8.64 -21.34 8.85
C ASN A 32 8.11 -22.19 7.67
N THR A 33 7.52 -21.55 6.64
CA THR A 33 6.98 -22.24 5.47
C THR A 33 8.09 -22.43 4.43
N PRO A 34 8.51 -23.69 4.12
CA PRO A 34 9.54 -23.93 3.12
C PRO A 34 9.12 -23.43 1.73
N GLY A 35 10.06 -22.81 1.00
CA GLY A 35 9.81 -22.27 -0.34
C GLY A 35 8.88 -21.05 -0.41
N TYR A 36 8.53 -20.43 0.73
CA TYR A 36 7.74 -19.21 0.75
C TYR A 36 8.56 -18.00 0.28
N THR A 37 7.93 -17.11 -0.49
CA THR A 37 8.53 -15.86 -0.96
C THR A 37 7.81 -14.69 -0.31
N ALA A 38 8.56 -13.84 0.38
CA ALA A 38 8.05 -12.61 0.96
C ALA A 38 7.44 -11.71 -0.12
N GLY A 39 6.28 -11.12 0.17
CA GLY A 39 5.63 -10.13 -0.69
C GLY A 39 5.57 -8.77 0.00
N ASP A 40 5.74 -7.70 -0.77
CA ASP A 40 5.49 -6.32 -0.31
C ASP A 40 4.61 -5.58 -1.32
N VAL A 41 3.98 -4.51 -0.86
CA VAL A 41 3.15 -3.65 -1.70
C VAL A 41 4.05 -2.66 -2.44
N GLU A 42 3.70 -2.38 -3.69
CA GLU A 42 4.36 -1.34 -4.47
C GLU A 42 4.37 0.02 -3.73
N PRO A 43 5.48 0.79 -3.76
CA PRO A 43 5.57 2.07 -3.07
C PRO A 43 4.41 3.01 -3.41
N PHE A 44 3.94 3.76 -2.41
CA PHE A 44 2.76 4.60 -2.55
C PHE A 44 2.92 5.67 -3.64
N GLU A 45 4.13 6.19 -3.81
CA GLU A 45 4.49 7.17 -4.85
C GLU A 45 4.17 6.62 -6.24
N LYS A 46 4.50 5.35 -6.50
CA LYS A 46 4.16 4.68 -7.77
C LYS A 46 2.66 4.46 -7.94
N VAL A 47 1.92 4.34 -6.85
CA VAL A 47 0.45 4.27 -6.89
C VAL A 47 -0.16 5.62 -7.26
N LEU A 48 0.47 6.73 -6.85
CA LEU A 48 0.07 8.09 -7.25
C LEU A 48 0.53 8.45 -8.66
N ASP A 49 1.74 8.06 -9.05
CA ASP A 49 2.34 8.31 -10.36
C ASP A 49 1.67 7.51 -11.47
N ARG A 50 0.74 6.59 -11.14
CA ARG A 50 -0.21 6.03 -12.09
C ARG A 50 -1.13 7.14 -12.61
N THR A 51 -0.58 7.96 -13.51
CA THR A 51 -1.33 8.77 -14.46
C THR A 51 -2.13 7.75 -15.27
N ALA A 52 -3.39 7.55 -14.88
CA ALA A 52 -4.20 6.47 -15.39
C ALA A 52 -4.45 6.65 -16.89
N VAL A 53 -3.59 6.05 -17.72
CA VAL A 53 -3.98 5.68 -19.08
C VAL A 53 -4.89 4.47 -18.94
N SER A 54 -6.15 4.72 -18.56
CA SER A 54 -7.16 3.67 -18.55
C SER A 54 -7.60 3.45 -19.99
N LEU A 55 -7.23 2.31 -20.57
CA LEU A 55 -7.74 1.92 -21.87
C LEU A 55 -9.25 1.70 -21.74
N THR A 56 -10.03 2.55 -22.39
CA THR A 56 -11.48 2.36 -22.51
C THR A 56 -11.72 1.30 -23.58
N ALA A 57 -12.38 0.20 -23.19
CA ALA A 57 -12.82 -0.81 -24.16
C ALA A 57 -13.85 -0.18 -25.10
N THR A 58 -13.63 -0.28 -26.42
CA THR A 58 -14.62 0.15 -27.41
C THR A 58 -15.76 -0.86 -27.58
N GLN A 59 -15.57 -2.11 -27.13
CA GLN A 59 -16.55 -3.19 -27.20
C GLN A 59 -16.45 -4.10 -25.96
N ALA A 60 -17.59 -4.52 -25.42
CA ALA A 60 -17.69 -5.25 -24.15
C ALA A 60 -16.93 -6.60 -24.09
N GLY A 61 -16.58 -7.18 -25.24
CA GLY A 61 -15.81 -8.43 -25.34
C GLY A 61 -14.32 -8.27 -25.71
N HIS A 62 -13.84 -7.04 -25.93
CA HIS A 62 -12.47 -6.80 -26.43
C HIS A 62 -11.42 -6.63 -25.32
N LEU A 63 -11.82 -6.25 -24.10
CA LEU A 63 -10.94 -6.28 -22.92
C LEU A 63 -11.35 -7.46 -22.03
N GLY A 64 -10.87 -8.64 -22.41
CA GLY A 64 -10.95 -9.83 -21.57
C GLY A 64 -10.30 -9.57 -20.20
N THR A 65 -10.98 -10.03 -19.15
CA THR A 65 -10.81 -9.64 -17.76
C THR A 65 -11.02 -8.15 -17.55
N ALA A 66 -12.19 -7.80 -16.99
CA ALA A 66 -12.37 -6.52 -16.33
C ALA A 66 -11.08 -6.22 -15.57
N ALA A 67 -10.45 -5.08 -15.83
CA ALA A 67 -9.44 -4.53 -14.95
C ALA A 67 -10.13 -4.38 -13.60
N THR A 68 -10.06 -5.44 -12.80
CA THR A 68 -10.70 -5.54 -11.50
C THR A 68 -10.10 -4.40 -10.71
N ASN A 69 -10.96 -3.42 -10.43
CA ASN A 69 -10.75 -2.24 -9.61
C ASN A 69 -9.36 -2.17 -9.00
N ALA A 70 -8.57 -1.21 -9.51
CA ALA A 70 -7.21 -0.84 -9.11
C ALA A 70 -6.94 -0.97 -7.60
N GLY A 71 -6.72 -2.21 -7.15
CA GLY A 71 -6.29 -2.53 -5.80
C GLY A 71 -4.77 -2.38 -5.72
N PHE A 72 -4.27 -2.10 -4.53
CA PHE A 72 -2.83 -2.09 -4.28
C PHE A 72 -2.26 -3.49 -4.58
N THR A 73 -1.31 -3.56 -5.50
CA THR A 73 -0.74 -4.83 -5.94
C THR A 73 0.39 -5.22 -4.98
N VAL A 74 0.25 -6.39 -4.34
CA VAL A 74 1.34 -7.05 -3.61
C VAL A 74 2.20 -7.78 -4.65
N LYS A 75 3.50 -7.52 -4.67
CA LYS A 75 4.46 -8.17 -5.56
C LYS A 75 5.43 -9.00 -4.72
N PRO A 76 5.91 -10.15 -5.23
CA PRO A 76 7.05 -10.84 -4.62
C PRO A 76 8.23 -9.87 -4.49
N GLU A 77 8.84 -9.83 -3.32
CA GLU A 77 10.04 -9.04 -3.10
C GLU A 77 11.23 -9.70 -3.81
N GLU A 78 11.99 -8.92 -4.58
CA GLU A 78 13.21 -9.46 -5.20
C GLU A 78 14.17 -9.91 -4.10
N THR A 79 14.61 -11.17 -4.19
CA THR A 79 15.37 -11.83 -3.14
C THR A 79 16.76 -11.20 -3.03
N THR A 80 16.90 -10.21 -2.15
CA THR A 80 18.17 -9.51 -1.88
C THR A 80 18.95 -10.14 -0.71
N GLY A 81 18.37 -11.15 -0.04
CA GLY A 81 18.95 -11.80 1.14
C GLY A 81 19.55 -13.19 0.89
N ALA A 82 20.23 -13.72 1.91
CA ALA A 82 20.75 -15.09 1.90
C ALA A 82 19.60 -16.08 1.81
N ILE A 83 19.61 -16.91 0.77
CA ILE A 83 18.61 -17.97 0.60
C ILE A 83 18.80 -18.96 1.76
N MET A 84 17.81 -19.04 2.64
CA MET A 84 17.83 -20.01 3.73
C MET A 84 17.90 -21.43 3.15
N PRO A 85 18.45 -22.42 3.87
CA PRO A 85 18.44 -23.82 3.42
C PRO A 85 17.02 -24.33 3.07
N SER A 86 15.99 -23.75 3.69
CA SER A 86 14.56 -24.00 3.44
C SER A 86 13.99 -23.34 2.18
N LYS A 87 14.79 -22.56 1.45
CA LYS A 87 14.36 -21.68 0.33
C LYS A 87 13.29 -20.65 0.73
N ASN A 88 13.13 -20.36 2.01
CA ASN A 88 12.31 -19.23 2.47
C ASN A 88 13.11 -17.93 2.32
N THR A 89 12.45 -16.87 1.87
CA THR A 89 13.04 -15.53 1.73
C THR A 89 12.61 -14.57 2.84
N VAL A 90 11.74 -14.99 3.76
CA VAL A 90 11.26 -14.16 4.88
C VAL A 90 12.34 -14.00 5.95
N VAL A 91 12.65 -12.75 6.30
CA VAL A 91 13.54 -12.39 7.41
C VAL A 91 12.71 -11.63 8.45
N VAL A 92 12.51 -12.22 9.63
CA VAL A 92 11.58 -11.68 10.64
C VAL A 92 11.98 -10.29 11.11
N GLU A 93 13.27 -10.05 11.29
CA GLU A 93 13.81 -8.76 11.72
C GLU A 93 13.43 -7.65 10.74
N ASN A 94 13.49 -7.93 9.43
CA ASN A 94 13.09 -7.00 8.40
C ASN A 94 11.57 -6.79 8.38
N GLU A 95 10.78 -7.85 8.53
CA GLU A 95 9.32 -7.73 8.56
C GLU A 95 8.82 -6.95 9.79
N LEU A 96 9.47 -7.12 10.96
CA LEU A 96 9.17 -6.34 12.16
C LEU A 96 9.55 -4.86 12.00
N MET A 97 10.67 -4.58 11.33
CA MET A 97 11.07 -3.21 11.00
C MET A 97 10.04 -2.55 10.07
N LYS A 98 9.64 -3.23 8.99
CA LYS A 98 8.58 -2.77 8.07
C LYS A 98 7.25 -2.54 8.80
N ALA A 99 6.87 -3.40 9.75
CA ALA A 99 5.66 -3.21 10.56
C ALA A 99 5.73 -1.91 11.40
N GLY A 100 6.90 -1.58 11.95
CA GLY A 100 7.13 -0.32 12.65
C GLY A 100 6.99 0.91 11.74
N GLU A 101 7.50 0.82 10.51
CA GLU A 101 7.35 1.88 9.50
C GLU A 101 5.89 2.10 9.10
N VAL A 102 5.13 1.02 8.90
CA VAL A 102 3.69 1.09 8.59
C VAL A 102 2.93 1.75 9.73
N ARG A 103 3.21 1.38 10.99
CA ARG A 103 2.61 2.02 12.16
C ARG A 103 2.88 3.52 12.19
N ARG A 104 4.15 3.92 12.04
CA ARG A 104 4.56 5.33 12.04
C ARG A 104 3.86 6.13 10.93
N SER A 105 3.68 5.51 9.76
CA SER A 105 3.01 6.14 8.62
C SER A 105 1.51 6.34 8.86
N PHE A 106 0.85 5.39 9.52
CA PHE A 106 -0.55 5.56 9.95
C PHE A 106 -0.73 6.71 10.95
N GLU A 107 0.17 6.80 11.93
CA GLU A 107 0.16 7.88 12.92
C GLU A 107 0.32 9.25 12.25
N LEU A 108 1.25 9.37 11.29
CA LEU A 108 1.46 10.59 10.52
C LEU A 108 0.23 10.98 9.69
N ASN A 109 -0.35 10.03 8.94
CA ASN A 109 -1.54 10.28 8.14
C ASN A 109 -2.70 10.80 9.01
N THR A 110 -2.93 10.15 10.15
CA THR A 110 -3.96 10.57 11.12
C THR A 110 -3.70 11.98 11.65
N ALA A 111 -2.44 12.31 11.95
CA ALA A 111 -2.07 13.66 12.40
C ALA A 111 -2.34 14.73 11.33
N ILE A 112 -2.05 14.44 10.06
CA ILE A 112 -2.32 15.34 8.93
C ILE A 112 -3.82 15.58 8.79
N VAL A 113 -4.63 14.52 8.75
CA VAL A 113 -6.10 14.62 8.64
C VAL A 113 -6.67 15.46 9.78
N LYS A 114 -6.22 15.23 11.01
CA LYS A 114 -6.65 15.98 12.20
C LYS A 114 -6.29 17.47 12.11
N ALA A 115 -5.09 17.80 11.63
CA ALA A 115 -4.63 19.18 11.49
C ALA A 115 -5.50 19.95 10.47
N PHE A 116 -5.74 19.36 9.31
CA PHE A 116 -6.57 19.98 8.27
C PHE A 116 -8.04 20.09 8.65
N HIS A 117 -8.59 19.07 9.32
CA HIS A 117 -9.93 19.15 9.88
C HIS A 117 -10.06 20.33 10.85
N SER A 118 -9.09 20.49 11.76
CA SER A 118 -9.06 21.63 12.68
C SER A 118 -9.03 22.98 11.95
N MET A 119 -8.21 23.11 10.90
CA MET A 119 -8.16 24.33 10.08
C MET A 119 -9.50 24.62 9.39
N MET A 120 -10.15 23.59 8.82
CA MET A 120 -11.46 23.73 8.19
C MET A 120 -12.53 24.17 9.19
N MET A 121 -12.55 23.59 10.39
CA MET A 121 -13.48 23.98 11.45
C MET A 121 -13.25 25.42 11.93
N MET A 122 -12.01 25.91 11.96
CA MET A 122 -11.74 27.31 12.26
C MET A 122 -12.29 28.26 11.19
N ALA A 123 -12.14 27.91 9.91
CA ALA A 123 -12.61 28.73 8.79
C ALA A 123 -14.14 28.76 8.66
N VAL A 124 -14.84 27.69 9.05
CA VAL A 124 -16.31 27.64 9.03
C VAL A 124 -16.93 28.38 10.22
N LYS A 125 -16.21 28.52 11.33
CA LYS A 125 -16.71 29.17 12.55
C LYS A 125 -16.61 30.71 12.49
N SER A 126 -15.73 31.25 11.65
CA SER A 126 -15.60 32.69 11.36
C SER A 126 -16.62 33.18 10.36
#